data_AF-A0A820TV35-F1
#
_entry.id   AF-A0A820TV35-F1
#
_cell.length_a   1.000
_cell.length_b   1.000
_cell.length_c   1.000
_cell.angle_alpha   90.00
_cell.angle_beta   90.00
_cell.angle_gamma   90.00
#
_symmetry.space_group_name_H-M   'P 1'
#
loop_
_entity.id
_entity.type
_entity.pdbx_description
1 polymer ?
#
loop_
_entity_poly.entity_id
_entity_poly.type
_entity_poly.pdbx_seq_one_letter_code
_entity_poly.pdbx_strand_id
1 'polypeptide(L)'
;MAHQINPHQQKLAEKLTILNDRGIGMLTRIFNIKKACAETKSKPSFLLDKNLESVLRQIQKKFPAVDKSQFQALTSIKTDIIKSLAIYYFTFVDLLEFRDHVTDLLTTIDACQVHFDI
;
A
#
# COMPACT_ATOMS: atom_id res chain seq x y z
N MET A 1 8.86 -4.89 -30.93
CA MET A 1 8.43 -3.72 -31.72
C MET A 1 8.00 -2.66 -30.73
N ALA A 2 8.73 -1.55 -30.61
CA ALA A 2 8.35 -0.46 -29.70
C ALA A 2 7.06 0.19 -30.26
N HIS A 3 5.99 0.19 -29.47
CA HIS A 3 4.79 0.94 -29.84
C HIS A 3 5.15 2.43 -29.92
N GLN A 4 4.83 3.06 -31.05
CA GLN A 4 5.02 4.48 -31.24
C GLN A 4 4.03 5.21 -30.30
N ILE A 5 4.55 5.89 -29.29
CA ILE A 5 3.74 6.67 -28.35
C ILE A 5 3.24 7.91 -29.08
N ASN A 6 1.92 8.12 -29.11
CA ASN A 6 1.32 9.36 -29.60
C ASN A 6 1.18 10.35 -28.43
N PRO A 7 1.98 11.43 -28.35
CA PRO A 7 1.97 12.34 -27.20
C PRO A 7 0.62 13.02 -26.98
N HIS A 8 -0.11 13.34 -28.05
CA HIS A 8 -1.40 14.05 -27.96
C HIS A 8 -2.52 13.23 -27.31
N GLN A 9 -2.36 11.91 -27.22
CA GLN A 9 -3.36 11.00 -26.63
C GLN A 9 -2.98 10.55 -25.21
N GLN A 10 -1.88 11.04 -24.64
CA GLN A 10 -1.40 10.57 -23.33
C GLN A 10 -2.16 11.14 -22.13
N LYS A 11 -2.94 12.22 -22.32
CA LYS A 11 -3.75 12.88 -21.29
C LYS A 11 -2.94 13.24 -20.04
N LEU A 12 -1.74 13.78 -20.25
CA LEU A 12 -0.76 14.02 -19.17
C LEU A 12 -1.31 14.97 -18.11
N ALA A 13 -1.99 16.04 -18.52
CA ALA A 13 -2.57 17.02 -17.61
C ALA A 13 -3.60 16.36 -16.68
N GLU A 14 -4.56 15.61 -17.24
CA GLU A 14 -5.60 14.95 -16.47
C GLU A 14 -5.03 13.90 -15.51
N LYS A 15 -4.09 13.07 -15.99
CA LYS A 15 -3.42 12.07 -15.16
C LYS A 15 -2.63 12.71 -14.01
N LEU A 16 -1.88 13.78 -14.28
CA LEU A 16 -1.13 14.53 -13.25
C LEU A 16 -2.07 15.13 -12.21
N THR A 17 -3.17 15.77 -12.63
CA THR A 17 -4.15 16.36 -11.70
C THR A 17 -4.78 15.30 -10.81
N ILE A 18 -5.27 14.19 -11.39
CA ILE A 18 -5.93 13.12 -10.64
C ILE A 18 -4.96 12.42 -9.68
N LEU A 19 -3.75 12.10 -10.13
CA LEU A 19 -2.77 11.41 -9.29
C LEU A 19 -2.25 12.30 -8.15
N ASN A 20 -2.09 13.61 -8.38
CA ASN A 20 -1.71 14.52 -7.29
C ASN A 20 -2.78 14.59 -6.20
N ASP A 21 -4.06 14.75 -6.58
CA ASP A 21 -5.17 14.75 -5.61
C ASP A 21 -5.27 13.40 -4.87
N ARG A 22 -5.22 12.28 -5.61
CA ARG A 22 -5.21 10.94 -5.02
C ARG A 22 -4.04 10.75 -4.06
N GLY A 23 -2.86 11.27 -4.40
CA GLY A 23 -1.65 11.21 -3.58
C GLY A 23 -1.83 11.86 -2.21
N ILE A 24 -2.52 13.00 -2.14
CA ILE A 24 -2.84 13.66 -0.86
C ILE A 24 -3.72 12.72 0.00
N GLY A 25 -4.76 12.14 -0.59
CA GLY A 25 -5.63 11.18 0.12
C GLY A 25 -4.86 9.95 0.62
N MET A 26 -3.92 9.44 -0.18
CA MET A 26 -3.05 8.32 0.20
C MET A 26 -2.13 8.68 1.37
N LEU A 27 -1.53 9.87 1.35
CA LEU A 27 -0.70 10.37 2.45
C LEU A 27 -1.50 10.51 3.75
N THR A 28 -2.71 11.07 3.69
CA THR A 28 -3.59 11.18 4.87
C THR A 28 -3.92 9.80 5.46
N ARG A 29 -4.21 8.81 4.61
CA ARG A 29 -4.49 7.45 5.08
C ARG A 29 -3.27 6.80 5.74
N ILE A 30 -2.09 6.88 5.12
CA ILE A 30 -0.85 6.37 5.71
C ILE A 30 -0.57 7.06 7.05
N PHE A 31 -0.72 8.39 7.11
CA PHE A 31 -0.50 9.16 8.32
C PHE A 31 -1.38 8.65 9.48
N ASN A 32 -2.67 8.44 9.22
CA ASN A 32 -3.60 7.94 10.23
C ASN A 32 -3.26 6.50 10.66
N ILE A 33 -2.89 5.62 9.74
CA ILE A 33 -2.44 4.25 10.07
C ILE A 33 -1.18 4.31 10.94
N LYS A 34 -0.18 5.11 10.56
CA LYS A 34 1.06 5.29 11.33
C LYS A 34 0.74 5.76 12.75
N LYS A 35 -0.15 6.74 12.91
CA LYS A 35 -0.54 7.27 14.21
C LYS A 35 -1.25 6.20 15.06
N ALA A 36 -2.23 5.50 14.51
CA ALA A 36 -2.95 4.42 15.20
C ALA A 36 -2.04 3.25 15.61
N CYS A 37 -1.07 2.89 14.76
CA CYS A 37 -0.12 1.82 15.08
C CYS A 37 0.93 2.21 16.13
N ALA A 38 1.20 3.51 16.31
CA ALA A 38 2.13 4.02 17.32
C ALA A 38 1.48 4.12 18.72
N GLU A 39 0.16 4.27 18.80
CA GLU A 39 -0.59 4.39 20.04
C GLU A 39 -1.04 3.01 20.56
N THR A 40 -0.59 2.63 21.76
CA THR A 40 -0.89 1.31 22.37
C THR A 40 -2.39 1.06 22.56
N LYS A 41 -3.19 2.11 22.75
CA LYS A 41 -4.65 2.00 22.98
C LYS A 41 -5.45 1.74 21.70
N SER A 42 -4.95 2.17 20.54
CA SER A 42 -5.64 2.06 19.25
C SER A 42 -5.09 0.93 18.38
N LYS A 43 -3.90 0.40 18.70
CA LYS A 43 -3.36 -0.82 18.10
C LYS A 43 -4.29 -2.03 18.37
N PRO A 44 -4.60 -2.85 17.35
CA PRO A 44 -5.37 -4.09 17.55
C PRO A 44 -4.75 -4.99 18.64
N SER A 45 -5.58 -5.47 19.57
CA SER A 45 -5.12 -6.17 20.78
C SER A 45 -4.31 -7.44 20.50
N PHE A 46 -4.63 -8.17 19.43
CA PHE A 46 -3.88 -9.36 19.01
C PHE A 46 -2.44 -9.06 18.58
N LEU A 47 -2.09 -7.80 18.25
CA LEU A 47 -0.71 -7.41 17.99
C LEU A 47 0.09 -7.14 19.28
N LEU A 48 -0.59 -7.09 20.42
CA LEU A 48 -0.01 -6.86 21.76
C LEU A 48 -0.07 -8.14 22.62
N ASP A 49 -0.73 -9.20 22.15
CA ASP A 49 -0.87 -10.44 22.88
C ASP A 49 0.46 -11.20 22.97
N LYS A 50 0.94 -11.42 24.19
CA LYS A 50 2.18 -12.15 24.47
C LYS A 50 2.15 -13.59 23.95
N ASN A 51 0.97 -14.22 23.90
CA ASN A 51 0.82 -15.58 23.37
C ASN A 51 1.04 -15.64 21.85
N LEU A 52 0.80 -14.53 21.16
CA LEU A 52 0.93 -14.42 19.70
C LEU A 52 2.30 -13.87 19.27
N GLU A 53 3.10 -13.35 20.21
CA GLU A 53 4.37 -12.69 19.91
C GLU A 53 5.33 -13.56 19.10
N SER A 54 5.45 -14.85 19.46
CA SER A 54 6.30 -15.80 18.73
C SER A 54 5.85 -15.96 17.27
N VAL A 55 4.55 -16.13 17.03
CA VAL A 55 3.97 -16.29 15.69
C VAL A 55 4.15 -15.00 14.89
N LEU A 56 3.92 -13.84 15.49
CA LEU A 56 4.11 -12.53 14.83
C LEU A 56 5.58 -12.31 14.42
N ARG A 57 6.54 -12.63 15.29
CA ARG A 57 7.99 -12.54 14.99
C ARG A 57 8.37 -13.48 13.84
N GLN A 58 7.81 -14.68 13.80
CA GLN A 58 8.05 -15.63 12.71
C GLN A 58 7.46 -15.16 11.37
N ILE A 59 6.23 -14.62 11.37
CA ILE A 59 5.62 -14.01 10.18
C ILE A 59 6.51 -12.88 9.65
N GLN A 60 6.96 -11.99 10.53
CA GLN A 60 7.84 -10.88 10.16
C GLN A 60 9.17 -11.38 9.57
N LYS A 61 9.78 -12.43 10.17
CA LYS A 61 11.04 -13.01 9.69
C LYS A 61 10.91 -13.67 8.31
N LYS A 62 9.76 -14.26 8.00
CA LYS A 62 9.52 -14.95 6.72
C LYS A 62 8.96 -14.05 5.63
N PHE A 63 8.41 -12.88 5.99
CA PHE A 63 7.84 -11.94 5.03
C PHE A 63 8.83 -11.64 3.89
N PRO A 64 8.42 -11.70 2.61
CA PRO A 64 7.04 -11.86 2.10
C PRO A 64 6.55 -13.31 1.94
N ALA A 65 7.38 -14.32 2.21
CA ALA A 65 7.00 -15.72 2.08
C ALA A 65 5.96 -16.13 3.14
N VAL A 66 4.95 -16.88 2.71
CA VAL A 66 3.83 -17.32 3.58
C VAL A 66 4.03 -18.77 3.99
N ASP A 67 4.24 -19.00 5.28
CA ASP A 67 4.28 -20.34 5.87
C ASP A 67 3.02 -20.59 6.72
N LYS A 68 2.15 -21.47 6.22
CA LYS A 68 0.85 -21.76 6.84
C LYS A 68 0.95 -22.66 8.07
N SER A 69 2.07 -23.35 8.29
CA SER A 69 2.24 -24.31 9.38
C SER A 69 2.09 -23.68 10.78
N GLN A 70 2.36 -22.37 10.90
CA GLN A 70 2.34 -21.62 12.16
C GLN A 70 1.01 -20.89 12.42
N PHE A 71 0.05 -20.96 11.49
CA PHE A 71 -1.22 -20.22 11.61
C PHE A 71 -2.27 -20.92 12.46
N GLN A 72 -1.98 -22.13 12.96
CA GLN A 72 -2.90 -22.87 13.80
C GLN A 72 -3.30 -22.08 15.05
N ALA A 73 -2.34 -21.34 15.64
CA ALA A 73 -2.56 -20.44 16.77
C ALA A 73 -3.44 -19.21 16.45
N LEU A 74 -3.62 -18.87 15.17
CA LEU A 74 -4.42 -17.74 14.71
C LEU A 74 -5.85 -18.15 14.29
N THR A 75 -6.14 -19.45 14.26
CA THR A 75 -7.40 -19.98 13.72
C THR A 75 -8.63 -19.43 14.45
N SER A 76 -8.56 -19.35 15.79
CA SER A 76 -9.65 -18.89 16.65
C SER A 76 -9.96 -17.39 16.50
N ILE A 77 -8.96 -16.59 16.11
CA ILE A 77 -9.07 -15.13 15.97
C ILE A 77 -9.01 -14.66 14.51
N LYS A 78 -9.05 -15.59 13.55
CA LYS A 78 -8.91 -15.30 12.11
C LYS A 78 -9.90 -14.24 11.63
N THR A 79 -11.17 -14.39 12.00
CA THR A 79 -12.24 -13.46 11.58
C THR A 79 -12.00 -12.06 12.10
N ASP A 80 -11.54 -11.94 13.35
CA ASP A 80 -11.24 -10.66 13.97
C ASP A 80 -10.01 -10.00 13.35
N ILE A 81 -8.96 -10.77 13.06
CA ILE A 81 -7.77 -10.28 12.33
C ILE A 81 -8.19 -9.71 10.97
N ILE A 82 -8.97 -10.47 10.19
CA ILE A 82 -9.42 -10.04 8.86
C ILE A 82 -10.21 -8.74 8.98
N LYS A 83 -11.19 -8.69 9.90
CA LYS A 83 -12.03 -7.51 10.09
C LYS A 83 -11.23 -6.28 10.53
N SER A 84 -10.32 -6.44 11.49
CA SER A 84 -9.53 -5.33 12.05
C SER A 84 -8.44 -4.83 11.10
N LEU A 85 -7.76 -5.72 10.36
CA LEU A 85 -6.65 -5.34 9.48
C LEU A 85 -7.07 -5.04 8.04
N ALA A 86 -8.29 -5.40 7.61
CA ALA A 86 -8.76 -5.19 6.24
C ALA A 86 -8.51 -3.76 5.75
N ILE A 87 -8.88 -2.75 6.55
CA ILE A 87 -8.72 -1.35 6.15
C ILE A 87 -7.25 -0.95 5.97
N TYR A 88 -6.34 -1.48 6.79
CA TYR A 88 -4.90 -1.22 6.64
C TYR A 88 -4.35 -1.95 5.42
N TYR A 89 -4.73 -3.23 5.25
CA TYR A 89 -4.33 -4.05 4.14
C TYR A 89 -4.73 -3.44 2.79
N PHE A 90 -6.02 -3.09 2.63
CA PHE A 90 -6.49 -2.46 1.39
C PHE A 90 -5.88 -1.07 1.17
N THR A 91 -5.54 -0.34 2.23
CA THR A 91 -4.77 0.91 2.06
C THR A 91 -3.37 0.63 1.49
N PHE A 92 -2.68 -0.43 1.92
CA PHE A 92 -1.40 -0.81 1.32
C PHE A 92 -1.53 -1.30 -0.12
N VAL A 93 -2.62 -1.99 -0.46
CA VAL A 93 -2.93 -2.36 -1.85
C VAL A 93 -3.14 -1.11 -2.70
N ASP A 94 -3.98 -0.18 -2.26
CA ASP A 94 -4.22 1.10 -2.95
C ASP A 94 -2.92 1.89 -3.19
N LEU A 95 -1.96 1.80 -2.26
CA LEU A 95 -0.66 2.46 -2.38
C LEU A 95 0.25 1.81 -3.41
N LEU A 96 0.21 0.48 -3.53
CA LEU A 96 0.94 -0.21 -4.58
C LEU A 96 0.37 0.15 -5.96
N GLU A 97 -0.95 0.14 -6.10
CA GLU A 97 -1.61 0.58 -7.34
C GLU A 97 -1.31 2.05 -7.64
N PHE A 98 -1.31 2.93 -6.63
CA PHE A 98 -0.94 4.33 -6.81
C PHE A 98 0.51 4.48 -7.31
N ARG A 99 1.44 3.75 -6.70
CA ARG A 99 2.85 3.72 -7.13
C ARG A 99 2.98 3.28 -8.59
N ASP A 100 2.25 2.26 -8.99
CA ASP A 100 2.32 1.72 -10.35
C ASP A 100 1.81 2.77 -11.35
N HIS A 101 0.66 3.41 -11.09
CA HIS A 101 0.15 4.49 -11.94
C HIS A 101 1.10 5.71 -12.03
N VAL A 102 1.74 6.08 -10.91
CA VAL A 102 2.75 7.16 -10.91
C VAL A 102 3.97 6.75 -11.74
N THR A 103 4.44 5.52 -11.58
CA THR A 103 5.59 4.99 -12.32
C THR A 103 5.31 5.00 -13.83
N ASP A 104 4.16 4.49 -14.24
CA ASP A 104 3.73 4.47 -15.64
C ASP A 104 3.60 5.89 -16.23
N LEU A 105 3.07 6.84 -15.45
CA LEU A 105 2.98 8.23 -15.88
C LEU A 105 4.37 8.86 -16.06
N LEU A 106 5.29 8.64 -15.12
CA LEU A 106 6.66 9.17 -15.22
C LEU A 106 7.40 8.56 -16.42
N THR A 107 7.25 7.25 -16.66
CA THR A 107 7.79 6.60 -17.87
C THR A 107 7.19 7.18 -19.15
N THR A 108 5.89 7.51 -19.14
CA THR A 108 5.24 8.17 -20.30
C THR A 108 5.78 9.58 -20.53
N ILE A 109 5.98 10.36 -19.45
CA ILE A 109 6.56 11.71 -19.52
C ILE A 109 7.97 11.66 -20.11
N ASP A 110 8.80 10.72 -19.64
CA ASP A 110 10.15 10.49 -20.16
C ASP A 110 10.12 10.13 -21.65
N ALA A 111 9.27 9.18 -22.05
CA ALA A 111 9.16 8.77 -23.44
C ALA A 111 8.61 9.86 -24.38
N CYS A 112 7.79 10.78 -23.85
CA CYS A 112 7.32 11.96 -24.58
C CYS A 112 8.36 13.08 -24.68
N GLN A 113 9.49 12.98 -23.97
CA GLN A 113 10.55 14.00 -23.93
C GLN A 113 9.98 15.39 -23.62
N VAL A 114 9.12 15.46 -22.60
CA VAL A 114 8.41 16.70 -22.24
C VAL A 114 9.40 17.78 -21.83
N HIS A 115 9.25 18.98 -22.39
CA HIS A 115 9.98 20.16 -21.98
C HIS A 115 9.35 20.76 -20.72
N PHE A 116 10.16 20.98 -19.69
CA PHE A 116 9.76 21.64 -18.44
C PHE A 116 10.55 22.93 -18.27
N ASP A 117 9.84 24.05 -18.13
CA ASP A 117 10.36 25.39 -17.82
C ASP A 117 9.34 26.07 -16.90
N ILE A 118 9.78 26.55 -15.72
CA ILE A 118 8.93 26.94 -14.59
C ILE A 118 8.83 28.46 -14.42
#